data_AF-A0A2J4YJN3-F1
#
_entry.id   AF-A0A2J4YJN3-F1
#
_cell.length_a   1.000
_cell.length_b   1.000
_cell.length_c   1.000
_cell.angle_alpha   90.00
_cell.angle_beta   90.00
_cell.angle_gamma   90.00
#
_symmetry.space_group_name_H-M   'P 1'
#
loop_
_entity.id
_entity.type
_entity.pdbx_description
1 polymer ?
#
loop_
_entity_poly.entity_id
_entity_poly.type
_entity_poly.pdbx_seq_one_letter_code
_entity_poly.pdbx_strand_id
1 'polypeptide(L)' 'MKIITTLTPLACALLLSFSAHALTADDFKNVINRSGAPQAMQDFDGDDHQRFNPFFDLGAWHG' A
#
# COMPACT_ATOMS: atom_id res chain seq x y z
N MET A 1 54.66 6.88 -13.59
CA MET A 1 53.48 7.63 -13.14
C MET A 1 52.54 6.64 -12.45
N LYS A 2 52.21 6.85 -11.18
CA LYS A 2 51.36 5.93 -10.38
C LYS A 2 49.92 6.45 -10.47
N ILE A 3 49.08 5.78 -11.26
CA ILE A 3 47.66 6.15 -11.40
C ILE A 3 46.94 5.64 -10.16
N ILE A 4 46.58 6.55 -9.25
CA ILE A 4 45.72 6.24 -8.10
C ILE A 4 44.29 6.40 -8.61
N THR A 5 43.71 5.33 -9.13
CA THR A 5 42.29 5.28 -9.50
C THR A 5 41.46 5.28 -8.22
N THR A 6 40.94 6.45 -7.85
CA THR A 6 39.97 6.57 -6.76
C THR A 6 38.69 5.85 -7.19
N LEU A 7 38.35 4.74 -6.54
CA LEU A 7 37.13 3.94 -6.78
C LEU A 7 35.85 4.64 -6.32
N THR A 8 35.98 5.78 -5.65
CA THR A 8 34.91 6.56 -5.03
C THR A 8 33.76 6.97 -5.97
N PRO A 9 34.00 7.50 -7.19
CA PRO A 9 32.91 7.94 -8.06
C PRO A 9 32.12 6.75 -8.63
N LEU A 10 32.76 5.60 -8.83
CA LEU A 10 32.09 4.37 -9.27
C LEU A 10 31.18 3.81 -8.18
N ALA A 11 31.65 3.81 -6.92
CA ALA A 11 30.83 3.40 -5.78
C ALA A 11 29.60 4.32 -5.60
N CYS A 12 29.76 5.63 -5.73
CA CYS A 12 28.64 6.58 -5.67
C CYS A 12 27.63 6.35 -6.80
N ALA A 13 28.08 6.10 -8.03
CA ALA A 13 27.19 5.78 -9.15
C ALA A 13 26.44 4.45 -8.94
N LEU A 14 27.08 3.45 -8.32
CA LEU A 14 26.47 2.17 -7.99
C LEU A 14 25.40 2.29 -6.89
N LEU A 15 25.62 3.15 -5.90
CA LEU A 15 24.66 3.42 -4.82
C LEU A 15 23.43 4.19 -5.33
N LEU A 16 23.62 5.10 -6.29
CA LEU A 16 22.54 5.87 -6.92
C LEU A 16 21.75 5.07 -7.97
N SER A 17 22.22 3.89 -8.38
CA SER A 17 21.55 3.03 -9.37
C SER A 17 20.63 1.98 -8.74
N PHE A 18 20.50 1.94 -7.41
CA PHE A 18 19.42 1.22 -6.76
C PHE A 18 18.11 1.96 -7.02
N SER A 19 17.30 1.44 -7.95
CA SER A 19 15.92 1.87 -8.11
C SER A 19 15.17 1.59 -6.81
N ALA A 20 14.65 2.63 -6.16
CA ALA A 20 13.64 2.46 -5.15
C ALA A 20 12.47 1.72 -5.80
N HIS A 21 12.14 0.52 -5.31
CA HIS A 21 10.92 -0.15 -5.74
C HIS A 21 9.76 0.71 -5.26
N ALA A 22 9.13 1.40 -6.20
CA ALA A 22 7.92 2.14 -5.91
C ALA A 22 6.88 1.12 -5.47
N LEU A 23 6.39 1.25 -4.24
CA LEU A 23 5.28 0.44 -3.76
C LEU A 23 4.06 0.74 -4.64
N THR A 24 3.37 -0.31 -5.02
CA THR A 24 2.13 -0.28 -5.80
C THR A 24 0.96 -0.71 -4.94
N ALA A 25 -0.27 -0.45 -5.40
CA ALA A 25 -1.46 -0.88 -4.66
C ALA A 25 -1.50 -2.41 -4.43
N ASP A 26 -0.92 -3.19 -5.35
CA ASP A 26 -0.86 -4.65 -5.25
C ASP A 26 -0.02 -5.17 -4.08
N ASP A 27 0.87 -4.35 -3.53
CA ASP A 27 1.67 -4.69 -2.34
C ASP A 27 0.83 -4.66 -1.05
N PHE A 28 -0.39 -4.13 -1.11
CA PHE A 28 -1.28 -3.87 0.03
C PHE A 28 -2.62 -4.62 -0.09
N LYS A 29 -2.55 -5.94 -0.20
CA LYS A 29 -3.76 -6.78 -0.27
C LYS A 29 -4.43 -6.89 1.09
N ASN A 30 -5.76 -6.77 1.12
CA ASN A 30 -6.60 -7.03 2.29
C ASN A 30 -6.18 -6.25 3.56
N VAL A 31 -5.68 -5.01 3.41
CA VAL A 31 -5.28 -4.14 4.54
C VAL A 31 -6.42 -3.96 5.55
N ILE A 32 -7.65 -3.85 5.05
CA ILE A 32 -8.89 -3.91 5.82
C ILE A 32 -9.65 -5.15 5.34
N ASN A 33 -10.25 -5.90 6.27
CA ASN A 33 -11.16 -6.98 5.89
C ASN A 33 -12.46 -6.38 5.32
N ARG A 34 -12.66 -6.56 4.01
CA ARG A 34 -13.86 -6.12 3.27
C ARG A 34 -14.84 -7.24 2.94
N SER A 35 -14.59 -8.45 3.43
CA SER A 35 -15.51 -9.58 3.21
C SER A 35 -16.73 -9.47 4.14
N GLY A 36 -17.89 -9.85 3.64
CA GLY A 36 -19.14 -9.82 4.40
C GLY A 36 -20.34 -10.22 3.56
N ALA A 37 -21.38 -10.72 4.21
CA ALA A 37 -22.68 -11.01 3.60
C ALA A 37 -23.79 -10.56 4.56
N PRO A 38 -24.11 -9.25 4.59
CA PRO A 38 -25.10 -8.71 5.51
C PRO A 38 -26.45 -9.43 5.37
N GLN A 39 -27.08 -9.80 6.49
CA GLN A 39 -28.38 -10.49 6.50
C GLN A 39 -29.54 -9.55 6.88
N ALA A 40 -29.23 -8.31 7.23
CA ALA A 40 -30.19 -7.28 7.60
C ALA A 40 -29.72 -5.91 7.08
N MET A 41 -30.66 -4.95 7.00
CA MET A 41 -30.33 -3.55 6.66
C MET A 41 -29.43 -2.91 7.72
N GLN A 42 -29.66 -3.25 8.99
CA GLN A 42 -28.84 -2.86 10.13
C GLN A 42 -28.18 -4.13 10.66
N ASP A 43 -26.99 -4.44 10.15
CA ASP A 43 -26.22 -5.61 10.57
C ASP A 43 -25.06 -5.15 11.46
N PHE A 44 -25.40 -4.85 12.71
CA PHE A 44 -24.55 -4.09 13.61
C PHE A 44 -23.56 -4.92 14.43
N ASP A 45 -22.52 -4.25 14.91
CA ASP A 45 -21.66 -4.71 16.00
C ASP A 45 -22.28 -4.38 17.38
N GLY A 46 -21.49 -4.47 18.45
CA GLY A 46 -21.98 -4.24 19.82
C GLY A 46 -22.28 -2.78 20.16
N ASP A 47 -21.84 -1.84 19.34
CA ASP A 47 -21.94 -0.39 19.55
C ASP A 47 -22.80 0.28 18.46
N ASP A 48 -23.69 -0.49 17.82
CA ASP A 48 -24.63 -0.04 16.79
C ASP A 48 -24.00 0.47 15.48
N HIS A 49 -22.73 0.13 15.20
CA HIS A 49 -22.11 0.40 13.90
C HIS A 49 -22.36 -0.74 12.91
N GLN A 50 -22.50 -0.44 11.61
CA GLN A 50 -22.46 -1.50 10.60
C GLN A 50 -21.16 -2.30 10.70
N ARG A 51 -21.25 -3.62 10.90
CA ARG A 51 -20.10 -4.45 11.28
C ARG A 51 -19.15 -4.82 10.13
N PHE A 52 -19.51 -4.48 8.89
CA PHE A 52 -18.73 -4.78 7.69
C PHE A 52 -18.14 -3.50 7.09
N ASN A 53 -17.08 -3.66 6.30
CA ASN A 53 -16.31 -2.54 5.72
C ASN A 53 -16.44 -2.48 4.17
N PRO A 54 -17.56 -1.96 3.62
CA PRO A 54 -17.70 -1.79 2.18
C PRO A 54 -16.64 -0.85 1.60
N PHE A 55 -16.41 -0.93 0.29
CA PHE A 55 -15.45 -0.07 -0.40
C PHE A 55 -16.20 1.06 -1.10
N PHE A 56 -15.83 2.29 -0.78
CA PHE A 56 -16.34 3.51 -1.42
C PHE A 56 -15.18 4.25 -2.06
N ASP A 57 -15.41 4.82 -3.25
CA ASP A 57 -14.42 5.63 -3.98
C ASP A 57 -15.09 6.80 -4.70
N LEU A 58 -14.31 7.79 -5.11
CA LEU A 58 -14.71 8.96 -5.91
C LEU A 58 -15.93 9.74 -5.35
N GLY A 59 -16.16 9.66 -4.04
CA GLY A 59 -17.30 10.34 -3.40
C GLY A 59 -18.66 9.70 -3.72
N ALA A 60 -18.69 8.41 -4.08
CA ALA A 60 -19.92 7.67 -4.28
C ALA A 60 -20.74 7.58 -2.97
N TRP A 61 -22.06 7.50 -3.13
CA TRP A 61 -23.02 7.36 -2.04
C TRP A 61 -23.44 5.90 -1.77
N HIS A 62 -22.76 4.93 -2.38
CA HIS A 62 -22.97 3.48 -2.20
C HIS A 62 -21.66 2.71 -2.34
N GLY A 63 -21.58 1.52 -1.73
CA GLY A 63 -20.40 0.65 -1.67
C GLY A 63 -20.71 -0.71 -1.07
#